data_AF-S6BIT4-F1
#
_entry.id   AF-S6BIT4-F1
#
_cell.length_a   1.000
_cell.length_b   1.000
_cell.length_c   1.000
_cell.angle_alpha   90.00
_cell.angle_beta   90.00
_cell.angle_gamma   90.00
#
_symmetry.space_group_name_H-M   'P 1'
#
loop_
_entity.id
_entity.type
_entity.pdbx_description
1 polymer ?
#
loop_
_entity_poly.entity_id
_entity_poly.type
_entity_poly.pdbx_seq_one_letter_code
_entity_poly.pdbx_strand_id
1 'polypeptide(L)'
;MSDVIGASSANSFMASDMQNHGATFRLIDDNICDVNAAVKRKTVVRISDAVHRCGTTASECVSNDVSDARNNEDTESTDCASAEVSSGDEAVPAQSHSTSDLVIFDYDDTILPTFALACSQRSGLGHLLDPEMISKELERLTESVLANLNKVLSISRLVIVTNASYEWLMQSCERYIPRVAEFFAVNNIRIISARDRLENSLLSQRHWKYFIFIDLIEEYFNDELKNGLPFTVTSIGDGSEEREACMKLAAIFKNQSWIFKNLKFLSQPTVGCLIQQHILLAKSFDSFFSLKTSADLCILFDKSKS
;
A
#
# COMPACT_ATOMS: atom_id res chain seq x y z
N MET A 1 -38.19 -61.73 21.98
CA MET A 1 -37.87 -61.89 20.56
C MET A 1 -38.04 -60.53 19.91
N SER A 2 -36.92 -59.95 19.47
CA SER A 2 -36.76 -58.91 18.42
C SER A 2 -37.47 -57.55 18.64
N ASP A 3 -36.78 -56.44 18.98
CA ASP A 3 -35.99 -55.52 18.10
C ASP A 3 -36.91 -54.74 17.11
N VAL A 4 -36.91 -53.40 16.92
CA VAL A 4 -35.85 -52.37 16.81
C VAL A 4 -36.43 -50.94 17.01
N ILE A 5 -35.76 -50.15 17.88
CA ILE A 5 -35.24 -48.75 17.81
C ILE A 5 -36.00 -47.62 17.07
N GLY A 6 -36.11 -46.47 17.76
CA GLY A 6 -36.18 -45.14 17.12
C GLY A 6 -36.46 -43.98 18.08
N ALA A 7 -35.54 -43.65 18.99
CA ALA A 7 -35.67 -42.55 19.95
C ALA A 7 -35.52 -41.16 19.29
N SER A 8 -36.47 -40.26 19.57
CA SER A 8 -36.39 -38.82 19.29
C SER A 8 -36.37 -38.10 20.64
N SER A 9 -35.23 -37.51 21.02
CA SER A 9 -35.13 -36.65 22.21
C SER A 9 -34.84 -35.20 21.82
N ALA A 10 -35.62 -34.34 22.48
CA ALA A 10 -35.66 -32.89 22.43
C ALA A 10 -34.32 -32.16 22.60
N ASN A 11 -34.27 -31.00 21.92
CA ASN A 11 -33.68 -29.72 22.31
C ASN A 11 -32.69 -29.68 23.48
N SER A 12 -31.44 -29.37 23.15
CA SER A 12 -30.57 -28.58 24.00
C SER A 12 -29.92 -27.48 23.14
N PHE A 13 -30.11 -26.23 23.58
CA PHE A 13 -29.39 -25.07 23.09
C PHE A 13 -27.88 -25.33 23.21
N MET A 14 -27.20 -25.51 22.09
CA MET A 14 -25.75 -25.44 21.99
C MET A 14 -25.43 -24.15 21.23
N ALA A 15 -25.09 -23.12 22.00
CA ALA A 15 -24.33 -21.99 21.47
C ALA A 15 -23.03 -22.58 20.90
N SER A 16 -22.91 -22.63 19.57
CA SER A 16 -21.65 -22.97 18.93
C SER A 16 -20.70 -21.80 19.12
N ASP A 17 -19.63 -22.03 19.87
CA ASP A 17 -18.50 -21.12 20.07
C ASP A 17 -18.03 -20.55 18.72
N MET A 18 -18.31 -19.26 18.49
CA MET A 18 -17.70 -18.47 17.43
C MET A 18 -16.22 -18.28 17.78
N GLN A 19 -15.34 -19.03 17.13
CA GLN A 19 -13.90 -18.78 17.21
C GLN A 19 -13.61 -17.44 16.50
N ASN A 20 -13.07 -16.47 17.25
CA ASN A 20 -12.58 -15.20 16.71
C ASN A 20 -11.30 -15.41 15.88
N HIS A 21 -11.29 -14.89 14.65
CA HIS A 21 -10.17 -14.98 13.70
C HIS A 21 -9.53 -13.58 13.54
N GLY A 22 -8.20 -13.48 13.62
CA GLY A 22 -7.49 -12.20 13.63
C GLY A 22 -6.51 -12.01 12.46
N ALA A 23 -6.23 -10.74 12.13
CA ALA A 23 -5.15 -10.31 11.23
C ALA A 23 -4.13 -9.51 12.05
N THR A 24 -2.84 -9.64 11.74
CA THR A 24 -1.76 -9.08 12.59
C THR A 24 -0.64 -8.45 11.77
N PHE A 25 -0.03 -7.38 12.31
CA PHE A 25 1.27 -6.91 11.82
C PHE A 25 2.36 -7.80 12.42
N ARG A 26 3.24 -8.33 11.57
CA ARG A 26 4.41 -9.11 12.00
C ARG A 26 5.68 -8.50 11.44
N LEU A 27 6.76 -8.59 12.21
CA LEU A 27 8.10 -8.34 11.68
C LEU A 27 8.37 -9.34 10.56
N ILE A 28 8.96 -8.85 9.47
CA ILE A 28 9.50 -9.72 8.44
C ILE A 28 10.84 -10.24 8.96
N ASP A 29 10.89 -11.52 9.32
CA ASP A 29 12.15 -12.17 9.68
C ASP A 29 12.97 -12.32 8.39
N ASP A 30 13.94 -11.43 8.18
CA ASP A 30 14.97 -11.65 7.18
C ASP A 30 15.74 -12.92 7.58
N ASN A 31 15.68 -13.97 6.76
CA ASN A 31 16.65 -15.08 6.83
C ASN A 31 18.03 -14.55 6.40
N ILE A 32 18.62 -13.67 7.21
CA ILE A 32 20.04 -13.41 7.21
C ILE A 32 20.63 -14.45 8.14
N CYS A 33 21.46 -15.31 7.57
CA CYS A 33 22.31 -16.25 8.26
C CYS A 33 23.27 -15.51 9.21
N ASP A 34 22.77 -15.14 10.38
CA ASP A 34 23.56 -14.60 11.47
C ASP A 34 23.58 -15.60 12.63
N VAL A 35 24.62 -16.43 12.62
CA VAL A 35 24.99 -17.34 13.70
C VAL A 35 25.52 -16.50 14.86
N ASN A 36 24.61 -15.84 15.59
CA ASN A 36 24.72 -15.36 16.98
C ASN A 36 23.74 -14.20 17.22
N ALA A 37 22.46 -14.48 17.43
CA ALA A 37 21.53 -13.49 17.94
C ALA A 37 20.70 -14.05 19.10
N ALA A 38 21.00 -13.55 20.30
CA ALA A 38 20.18 -13.72 21.48
C ALA A 38 18.73 -13.31 21.20
N VAL A 39 17.80 -14.08 21.77
CA VAL A 39 16.35 -14.01 21.65
C VAL A 39 15.83 -12.55 21.60
N LYS A 40 15.59 -12.04 20.40
CA LYS A 40 14.87 -10.76 20.21
C LYS A 40 13.39 -11.01 20.46
N ARG A 41 12.81 -10.26 21.40
CA ARG A 41 11.38 -10.30 21.73
C ARG A 41 10.56 -9.99 20.48
N LYS A 42 9.69 -10.92 20.09
CA LYS A 42 8.72 -10.76 18.99
C LYS A 42 7.70 -9.68 19.37
N THR A 43 7.81 -8.49 18.79
CA THR A 43 6.71 -7.52 18.80
C THR A 43 5.68 -7.99 17.78
N VAL A 44 4.75 -8.84 18.22
CA VAL A 44 3.55 -9.20 17.45
C VAL A 44 2.44 -8.26 17.92
N VAL A 45 2.00 -7.35 17.05
CA VAL A 45 0.77 -6.58 17.32
C VAL A 45 -0.40 -7.43 16.87
N ARG A 46 -1.03 -8.13 17.83
CA ARG A 46 -2.24 -8.92 17.58
C ARG A 46 -3.48 -8.03 17.69
N ILE A 47 -4.34 -8.03 16.68
CA ILE A 47 -5.66 -7.37 16.75
C ILE A 47 -6.75 -8.41 16.50
N SER A 48 -7.66 -8.55 17.48
CA SER A 48 -8.58 -9.68 17.60
C SER A 48 -9.84 -9.62 16.71
N ASP A 49 -10.04 -8.57 15.92
CA ASP A 49 -11.35 -8.30 15.28
C ASP A 49 -11.26 -7.99 13.77
N ALA A 50 -10.27 -8.54 13.07
CA ALA A 50 -10.17 -8.42 11.62
C ALA A 50 -10.17 -9.83 11.02
N VAL A 51 -11.37 -10.33 10.71
CA VAL A 51 -11.70 -11.15 9.53
C VAL A 51 -13.04 -11.85 9.77
N HIS A 52 -13.98 -11.65 8.85
CA HIS A 52 -15.02 -12.64 8.61
C HIS A 52 -15.21 -12.99 7.12
N ARG A 53 -14.30 -12.57 6.22
CA ARG A 53 -14.55 -12.70 4.77
C ARG A 53 -13.34 -12.66 3.82
N CYS A 54 -12.14 -13.07 4.24
CA CYS A 54 -11.01 -13.21 3.29
C CYS A 54 -10.92 -14.70 2.87
N GLY A 55 -11.54 -15.02 1.73
CA GLY A 55 -11.29 -16.25 1.00
C GLY A 55 -9.87 -16.23 0.42
N THR A 56 -9.29 -17.41 0.29
CA THR A 56 -7.90 -17.69 -0.15
C THR A 56 -7.43 -16.89 -1.37
N THR A 57 -6.14 -16.60 -1.38
CA THR A 57 -5.37 -15.92 -2.44
C THR A 57 -5.72 -16.43 -3.84
N ALA A 58 -6.02 -15.52 -4.76
CA ALA A 58 -6.18 -15.83 -6.18
C ALA A 58 -4.78 -16.00 -6.80
N SER A 59 -4.26 -17.22 -6.80
CA SER A 59 -3.02 -17.55 -7.52
C SER A 59 -3.27 -18.74 -8.41
N GLU A 60 -3.78 -18.48 -9.63
CA GLU A 60 -3.69 -19.39 -10.78
C GLU A 60 -4.12 -18.65 -12.05
N CYS A 61 -3.22 -17.85 -12.63
CA CYS A 61 -3.28 -17.53 -14.06
C CYS A 61 -1.87 -17.25 -14.59
N VAL A 62 -1.41 -18.16 -15.46
CA VAL A 62 -0.11 -18.12 -16.14
C VAL A 62 -0.19 -17.11 -17.29
N SER A 63 0.70 -16.11 -17.30
CA SER A 63 0.85 -15.14 -18.37
C SER A 63 1.83 -15.66 -19.43
N ASN A 64 1.35 -15.77 -20.67
CA ASN A 64 2.20 -15.89 -21.86
C ASN A 64 2.31 -14.50 -22.50
N ASP A 65 3.52 -13.94 -22.47
CA ASP A 65 3.84 -12.66 -23.11
C ASP A 65 3.98 -12.84 -24.62
N VAL A 66 3.29 -11.99 -25.39
CA VAL A 66 3.56 -11.76 -26.81
C VAL A 66 3.83 -10.28 -26.99
N SER A 67 5.04 -9.99 -27.44
CA SER A 67 5.59 -8.69 -27.80
C SER A 67 4.98 -8.17 -29.09
N ASP A 68 4.47 -6.93 -29.09
CA ASP A 68 4.16 -6.21 -30.33
C ASP A 68 5.16 -5.07 -30.58
N ALA A 69 5.62 -5.04 -31.83
CA ALA A 69 6.68 -4.21 -32.36
C ALA A 69 6.23 -2.79 -32.70
N ARG A 70 7.17 -1.86 -32.54
CA ARG A 70 7.10 -0.44 -32.88
C ARG A 70 7.08 -0.23 -34.40
N ASN A 71 6.43 0.85 -34.85
CA ASN A 71 6.83 1.60 -36.04
C ASN A 71 6.75 3.11 -35.74
N ASN A 72 7.86 3.79 -36.02
CA ASN A 72 8.06 5.23 -35.98
C ASN A 72 7.41 5.90 -37.20
N GLU A 73 7.08 7.19 -37.08
CA GLU A 73 7.35 8.20 -38.12
C GLU A 73 7.35 9.62 -37.53
N ASP A 74 8.18 10.46 -38.15
CA ASP A 74 8.76 11.75 -37.73
C ASP A 74 7.80 12.95 -37.79
N THR A 75 8.11 14.08 -37.13
CA THR A 75 8.59 15.35 -37.74
C THR A 75 8.62 16.55 -36.78
N GLU A 76 9.45 17.52 -37.16
CA GLU A 76 10.11 18.61 -36.41
C GLU A 76 9.24 19.86 -36.12
N SER A 77 9.70 20.69 -35.16
CA SER A 77 10.20 22.08 -35.36
C SER A 77 9.66 23.20 -34.42
N THR A 78 10.62 24.07 -34.06
CA THR A 78 10.58 25.55 -33.82
C THR A 78 10.21 26.19 -32.46
N ASP A 79 11.26 26.81 -31.88
CA ASP A 79 11.44 28.20 -31.38
C ASP A 79 10.75 28.79 -30.12
N CYS A 80 11.58 28.98 -29.09
CA CYS A 80 11.95 30.21 -28.36
C CYS A 80 10.96 31.40 -28.22
N ALA A 81 10.63 31.81 -26.98
CA ALA A 81 10.92 33.15 -26.41
C ALA A 81 10.38 33.35 -24.96
N SER A 82 11.22 33.95 -24.11
CA SER A 82 11.05 35.01 -23.08
C SER A 82 9.62 35.48 -22.70
N ALA A 83 9.27 35.98 -21.50
CA ALA A 83 9.92 36.30 -20.23
C ALA A 83 8.83 36.78 -19.21
N GLU A 84 9.29 37.03 -17.97
CA GLU A 84 8.80 38.01 -17.00
C GLU A 84 7.91 37.61 -15.80
N VAL A 85 8.29 38.29 -14.71
CA VAL A 85 8.01 38.16 -13.29
C VAL A 85 6.75 38.94 -12.93
N SER A 86 5.97 38.45 -11.95
CA SER A 86 5.19 39.35 -11.09
C SER A 86 5.06 38.81 -9.67
N SER A 87 5.53 39.64 -8.75
CA SER A 87 5.43 39.57 -7.29
C SER A 87 4.01 39.79 -6.79
N GLY A 88 3.64 39.07 -5.72
CA GLY A 88 2.46 39.36 -4.90
C GLY A 88 2.63 38.73 -3.53
N ASP A 89 3.01 39.55 -2.54
CA ASP A 89 3.02 39.22 -1.11
C ASP A 89 1.58 39.05 -0.62
N GLU A 90 1.20 37.83 -0.26
CA GLU A 90 0.00 37.54 0.52
C GLU A 90 0.43 36.82 1.80
N ALA A 91 -0.06 37.34 2.93
CA ALA A 91 0.36 37.00 4.28
C ALA A 91 0.13 35.52 4.62
N VAL A 92 1.21 34.84 5.03
CA VAL A 92 1.22 33.45 5.47
C VAL A 92 0.47 33.30 6.81
N PRO A 93 -0.60 32.50 6.91
CA PRO A 93 -1.17 32.17 8.20
C PRO A 93 -0.34 31.06 8.86
N ALA A 94 0.05 31.32 10.11
CA ALA A 94 0.46 30.41 11.19
C ALA A 94 1.13 29.08 10.79
N GLN A 95 2.44 28.98 11.07
CA GLN A 95 3.20 27.74 11.04
C GLN A 95 2.50 26.64 11.85
N SER A 96 1.81 25.73 11.16
CA SER A 96 1.49 24.41 11.68
C SER A 96 2.81 23.69 11.90
N HIS A 97 3.02 23.07 13.06
CA HIS A 97 4.16 22.21 13.32
C HIS A 97 4.35 21.23 12.15
N SER A 98 5.31 21.50 11.26
CA SER A 98 5.61 20.63 10.15
C SER A 98 6.22 19.37 10.75
N THR A 99 5.47 18.29 10.76
CA THR A 99 6.02 17.00 11.11
C THR A 99 7.10 16.66 10.06
N SER A 100 8.32 16.35 10.48
CA SER A 100 9.40 15.87 9.60
C SER A 100 9.18 14.40 9.25
N ASP A 101 7.96 14.08 8.80
CA ASP A 101 7.54 12.73 8.46
C ASP A 101 6.99 12.71 7.02
N LEU A 102 7.43 11.72 6.26
CA LEU A 102 6.99 11.43 4.90
C LEU A 102 6.39 10.02 4.87
N VAL A 103 5.20 9.90 4.30
CA VAL A 103 4.55 8.63 4.03
C VAL A 103 4.42 8.46 2.52
N ILE A 104 4.99 7.36 2.03
CA ILE A 104 4.96 6.95 0.64
C ILE A 104 4.01 5.77 0.52
N PHE A 105 2.95 5.93 -0.26
CA PHE A 105 1.98 4.88 -0.55
C PHE A 105 2.16 4.37 -1.98
N ASP A 106 2.15 3.07 -2.16
CA ASP A 106 1.94 2.47 -3.47
C ASP A 106 0.48 2.60 -3.92
N TYR A 107 0.23 2.43 -5.22
CA TYR A 107 -1.10 2.51 -5.82
C TYR A 107 -1.66 1.15 -6.23
N ASP A 108 -0.99 0.48 -7.17
CA ASP A 108 -1.42 -0.81 -7.71
C ASP A 108 -1.38 -1.86 -6.60
N ASP A 109 -2.42 -2.70 -6.53
CA ASP A 109 -2.65 -3.72 -5.50
C ASP A 109 -2.55 -3.27 -4.01
N THR A 110 -2.46 -1.96 -3.78
CA THR A 110 -2.32 -1.31 -2.47
C THR A 110 -3.45 -0.33 -2.18
N ILE A 111 -3.83 0.51 -3.15
CA ILE A 111 -4.99 1.43 -3.07
C ILE A 111 -6.12 0.88 -3.95
N LEU A 112 -5.77 0.40 -5.14
CA LEU A 112 -6.69 -0.24 -6.08
C LEU A 112 -6.23 -1.69 -6.30
N PRO A 113 -7.10 -2.71 -6.14
CA PRO A 113 -6.74 -4.12 -6.34
C PRO A 113 -6.72 -4.44 -7.84
N THR A 114 -5.76 -3.85 -8.55
CA THR A 114 -5.64 -3.86 -10.00
C THR A 114 -5.52 -5.27 -10.57
N PHE A 115 -4.80 -6.17 -9.88
CA PHE A 115 -4.73 -7.58 -10.28
C PHE A 115 -6.09 -8.27 -10.20
N ALA A 116 -6.80 -8.13 -9.07
CA ALA A 116 -8.11 -8.75 -8.89
C ALA A 116 -9.14 -8.23 -9.92
N LEU A 117 -9.09 -6.94 -10.24
CA LEU A 117 -9.92 -6.32 -11.27
C LEU A 117 -9.58 -6.88 -12.67
N ALA A 118 -8.30 -7.00 -13.00
CA ALA A 118 -7.85 -7.57 -14.27
C ALA A 118 -8.29 -9.05 -14.44
N CYS A 119 -8.15 -9.87 -13.39
CA CYS A 119 -8.63 -11.26 -13.40
C CYS A 119 -10.14 -11.37 -13.62
N SER A 120 -10.92 -10.47 -13.00
CA SER A 120 -12.38 -10.45 -13.13
C SER A 120 -12.82 -10.14 -14.58
N GLN A 121 -12.04 -9.32 -15.29
CA GLN A 121 -12.31 -8.96 -16.69
C GLN A 121 -11.91 -10.07 -17.68
N ARG A 122 -10.79 -10.76 -17.43
CA ARG A 122 -10.26 -11.80 -18.34
C ARG A 122 -11.02 -13.11 -18.30
N SER A 123 -11.63 -13.45 -17.18
CA SER A 123 -12.12 -14.82 -16.95
C SER A 123 -13.37 -15.23 -17.75
N GLY A 124 -14.00 -14.34 -18.54
CA GLY A 124 -15.32 -14.59 -19.15
C GLY A 124 -16.46 -14.75 -18.12
N LEU A 125 -16.11 -15.03 -16.86
CA LEU A 125 -16.85 -14.91 -15.62
C LEU A 125 -17.17 -13.47 -15.21
N GLY A 126 -16.87 -12.46 -16.05
CA GLY A 126 -17.36 -11.09 -15.84
C GLY A 126 -18.89 -11.00 -15.69
N HIS A 127 -19.60 -12.09 -16.04
CA HIS A 127 -21.02 -12.30 -15.80
C HIS A 127 -21.40 -13.01 -14.48
N LEU A 128 -20.44 -13.60 -13.73
CA LEU A 128 -20.71 -14.32 -12.48
C LEU A 128 -20.63 -13.44 -11.22
N LEU A 129 -19.95 -12.30 -11.29
CA LEU A 129 -19.97 -11.30 -10.23
C LEU A 129 -20.88 -10.16 -10.66
N ASP A 130 -21.96 -9.98 -9.90
CA ASP A 130 -22.90 -8.89 -10.09
C ASP A 130 -22.17 -7.53 -10.10
N PRO A 131 -22.26 -6.72 -11.17
CA PRO A 131 -21.67 -5.39 -11.23
C PRO A 131 -22.01 -4.51 -10.03
N GLU A 132 -23.22 -4.65 -9.48
CA GLU A 132 -23.66 -3.94 -8.28
C GLU A 132 -22.87 -4.39 -7.04
N MET A 133 -22.59 -5.68 -6.93
CA MET A 133 -21.77 -6.24 -5.85
C MET A 133 -20.32 -5.75 -5.92
N ILE A 134 -19.72 -5.72 -7.12
CA ILE A 134 -18.36 -5.18 -7.31
C ILE A 134 -18.33 -3.70 -6.95
N SER A 135 -19.29 -2.91 -7.44
CA SER A 135 -19.41 -1.49 -7.12
C SER A 135 -19.50 -1.25 -5.61
N LYS A 136 -20.33 -2.03 -4.90
CA LYS A 136 -20.46 -1.94 -3.45
C LYS A 136 -19.17 -2.29 -2.70
N GLU A 137 -18.44 -3.31 -3.12
CA GLU A 137 -17.16 -3.65 -2.49
C GLU A 137 -16.09 -2.59 -2.77
N LEU A 138 -16.06 -2.00 -3.99
CA LEU A 138 -15.17 -0.88 -4.31
C LEU A 138 -15.49 0.38 -3.50
N GLU A 139 -16.76 0.64 -3.20
CA GLU A 139 -17.15 1.75 -2.32
C GLU A 139 -16.66 1.51 -0.88
N ARG A 140 -16.82 0.29 -0.36
CA ARG A 140 -16.30 -0.09 0.97
C ARG A 140 -14.76 -0.01 1.05
N LEU A 141 -14.09 -0.38 -0.04
CA LEU A 141 -12.64 -0.19 -0.18
C LEU A 141 -12.30 1.30 -0.14
N THR A 142 -13.00 2.11 -0.93
CA THR A 142 -12.83 3.56 -1.00
C THR A 142 -12.93 4.20 0.38
N GLU A 143 -13.96 3.88 1.17
CA GLU A 143 -14.10 4.35 2.55
C GLU A 143 -12.89 3.98 3.43
N SER A 144 -12.43 2.73 3.31
CA SER A 144 -11.32 2.21 4.12
C SER A 144 -9.97 2.83 3.73
N VAL A 145 -9.75 3.07 2.43
CA VAL A 145 -8.58 3.77 1.90
C VAL A 145 -8.58 5.21 2.39
N LEU A 146 -9.67 5.95 2.16
CA LEU A 146 -9.79 7.36 2.53
C LEU A 146 -9.61 7.58 4.04
N ALA A 147 -10.12 6.67 4.88
CA ALA A 147 -9.92 6.75 6.32
C ALA A 147 -8.43 6.72 6.71
N ASN A 148 -7.62 5.91 6.02
CA ASN A 148 -6.17 5.87 6.26
C ASN A 148 -5.45 7.07 5.67
N LEU A 149 -5.74 7.44 4.42
CA LEU A 149 -5.07 8.58 3.77
C LEU A 149 -5.33 9.89 4.51
N ASN A 150 -6.56 10.13 4.99
CA ASN A 150 -6.88 11.29 5.82
C ASN A 150 -6.08 11.32 7.13
N LYS A 151 -5.94 10.17 7.81
CA LYS A 151 -5.12 10.08 9.03
C LYS A 151 -3.64 10.30 8.74
N VAL A 152 -3.14 9.83 7.61
CA VAL A 152 -1.74 10.09 7.19
C VAL A 152 -1.51 11.58 6.96
N LEU A 153 -2.42 12.24 6.23
CA LEU A 153 -2.32 13.68 5.96
C LEU A 153 -2.33 14.54 7.22
N SER A 154 -3.03 14.13 8.28
CA SER A 154 -3.07 14.91 9.52
C SER A 154 -1.77 14.84 10.33
N ILE A 155 -0.87 13.90 10.03
CA ILE A 155 0.38 13.70 10.78
C ILE A 155 1.65 13.78 9.94
N SER A 156 1.55 13.81 8.60
CA SER A 156 2.72 13.67 7.72
C SER A 156 2.44 14.17 6.31
N ARG A 157 3.52 14.35 5.53
CA ARG A 157 3.41 14.52 4.09
C ARG A 157 3.05 13.18 3.45
N LEU A 158 2.06 13.17 2.56
CA LEU A 158 1.65 11.98 1.80
C LEU A 158 2.08 12.12 0.34
N VAL A 159 2.77 11.11 -0.18
CA VAL A 159 3.11 10.97 -1.60
C VAL A 159 2.70 9.60 -2.11
N ILE A 160 2.11 9.53 -3.30
CA ILE A 160 1.82 8.27 -3.99
C ILE A 160 2.98 7.99 -4.96
N VAL A 161 3.56 6.79 -4.90
CA VAL A 161 4.63 6.35 -5.81
C VAL A 161 4.26 5.00 -6.41
N THR A 162 4.07 4.95 -7.73
CA THR A 162 3.74 3.72 -8.47
C THR A 162 4.79 3.38 -9.53
N ASN A 163 4.95 2.09 -9.83
CA ASN A 163 5.71 1.60 -10.99
C ASN A 163 4.85 1.51 -12.28
N ALA A 164 3.56 1.85 -12.23
CA ALA A 164 2.73 2.05 -13.40
C ALA A 164 2.87 3.48 -13.97
N SER A 165 2.31 3.74 -15.14
CA SER A 165 2.29 5.10 -15.69
C SER A 165 1.34 6.01 -14.91
N TYR A 166 1.61 7.31 -14.91
CA TYR A 166 0.73 8.31 -14.29
C TYR A 166 -0.65 8.30 -14.95
N GLU A 167 -0.67 8.18 -16.29
CA GLU A 167 -1.90 8.08 -17.06
C GLU A 167 -2.77 6.89 -16.62
N TRP A 168 -2.16 5.71 -16.43
CA TRP A 168 -2.87 4.52 -15.94
C TRP A 168 -3.47 4.75 -14.56
N LEU A 169 -2.68 5.31 -13.63
CA LEU A 169 -3.15 5.59 -12.28
C LEU A 169 -4.35 6.52 -12.29
N MET A 170 -4.29 7.63 -13.04
CA MET A 170 -5.39 8.60 -13.08
C MET A 170 -6.67 8.00 -13.67
N GLN A 171 -6.57 7.35 -14.85
CA GLN A 171 -7.72 6.76 -15.51
C GLN A 171 -8.36 5.63 -14.69
N SER A 172 -7.55 4.78 -14.06
CA SER A 172 -8.05 3.68 -13.23
C SER A 172 -8.63 4.18 -11.92
N CYS A 173 -8.04 5.22 -11.30
CA CYS A 173 -8.56 5.81 -10.07
C CYS A 173 -9.93 6.46 -10.30
N GLU A 174 -10.08 7.27 -11.35
CA GLU A 174 -11.36 7.88 -11.72
C GLU A 174 -12.43 6.83 -12.05
N ARG A 175 -12.04 5.75 -12.73
CA ARG A 175 -12.98 4.69 -13.14
C ARG A 175 -13.49 3.87 -11.97
N TYR A 176 -12.61 3.41 -11.07
CA TYR A 176 -12.95 2.38 -10.09
C TYR A 176 -13.17 2.91 -8.68
N ILE A 177 -12.52 4.02 -8.32
CA ILE A 177 -12.54 4.61 -6.97
C ILE A 177 -12.57 6.15 -7.03
N PRO A 178 -13.57 6.77 -7.70
CA PRO A 178 -13.57 8.19 -8.05
C PRO A 178 -13.44 9.15 -6.85
N ARG A 179 -13.95 8.77 -5.67
CA ARG A 179 -13.78 9.59 -4.45
C ARG A 179 -12.32 9.64 -3.97
N VAL A 180 -11.51 8.62 -4.28
CA VAL A 180 -10.05 8.66 -4.04
C VAL A 180 -9.38 9.62 -5.03
N ALA A 181 -9.80 9.62 -6.29
CA ALA A 181 -9.32 10.60 -7.27
C ALA A 181 -9.66 12.04 -6.86
N GLU A 182 -10.91 12.29 -6.42
CA GLU A 182 -11.33 13.57 -5.86
C GLU A 182 -10.48 13.94 -4.64
N PHE A 183 -10.24 13.01 -3.72
CA PHE A 183 -9.38 13.23 -2.57
C PHE A 183 -7.95 13.62 -2.97
N PHE A 184 -7.37 12.96 -3.99
CA PHE A 184 -6.05 13.32 -4.52
C PHE A 184 -6.04 14.76 -5.06
N ALA A 185 -7.06 15.14 -5.83
CA ALA A 185 -7.17 16.47 -6.41
C ALA A 185 -7.35 17.55 -5.33
N VAL A 186 -8.34 17.38 -4.43
CA VAL A 186 -8.69 18.36 -3.40
C VAL A 186 -7.54 18.61 -2.41
N ASN A 187 -6.78 17.57 -2.07
CA ASN A 187 -5.65 17.69 -1.14
C ASN A 187 -4.32 17.93 -1.85
N ASN A 188 -4.33 18.12 -3.17
CA ASN A 188 -3.12 18.27 -4.01
C ASN A 188 -2.06 17.19 -3.71
N ILE A 189 -2.50 15.93 -3.64
CA ILE A 189 -1.62 14.81 -3.32
C ILE A 189 -0.61 14.63 -4.44
N ARG A 190 0.66 14.67 -4.08
CA ARG A 190 1.73 14.42 -5.04
C ARG A 190 1.71 12.95 -5.46
N ILE A 191 1.63 12.72 -6.76
CA ILE A 191 1.70 11.41 -7.38
C ILE A 191 2.94 11.35 -8.25
N ILE A 192 3.73 10.29 -8.12
CA ILE A 192 4.93 10.04 -8.90
C ILE A 192 4.81 8.68 -9.57
N SER A 193 4.78 8.69 -10.91
CA SER A 193 5.09 7.49 -11.68
C SER A 193 6.59 7.32 -11.77
N ALA A 194 7.10 6.29 -11.11
CA ALA A 194 8.51 5.90 -11.21
C ALA A 194 8.84 5.40 -12.62
N ARG A 195 7.86 4.79 -13.30
CA ARG A 195 7.97 4.37 -14.70
C ARG A 195 8.19 5.57 -15.62
N ASP A 196 7.28 6.54 -15.62
CA ASP A 196 7.36 7.67 -16.55
C ASP A 196 8.67 8.46 -16.37
N ARG A 197 9.21 8.47 -15.14
CA ARG A 197 10.50 9.11 -14.84
C ARG A 197 11.72 8.30 -15.26
N LEU A 198 11.69 6.97 -15.14
CA LEU A 198 12.90 6.14 -15.17
C LEU A 198 12.88 5.04 -16.24
N GLU A 199 11.79 4.85 -17.00
CA GLU A 199 11.70 3.79 -18.00
C GLU A 199 12.74 3.90 -19.13
N ASN A 200 13.17 5.12 -19.44
CA ASN A 200 14.21 5.40 -20.43
C ASN A 200 15.62 5.43 -19.81
N SER A 201 15.77 5.16 -18.51
CA SER A 201 17.07 5.01 -17.87
C SER A 201 17.64 3.60 -18.10
N LEU A 202 18.93 3.40 -17.78
CA LEU A 202 19.55 2.08 -17.77
C LEU A 202 19.22 1.25 -16.52
N LEU A 203 18.34 1.75 -15.65
CA LEU A 203 18.00 1.12 -14.37
C LEU A 203 16.90 0.08 -14.56
N SER A 204 17.12 -1.11 -13.99
CA SER A 204 16.05 -2.10 -13.83
C SER A 204 14.89 -1.53 -12.99
N GLN A 205 13.65 -1.88 -13.38
CA GLN A 205 12.41 -1.49 -12.69
C GLN A 205 12.45 -1.68 -11.18
N ARG A 206 13.07 -2.77 -10.71
CA ARG A 206 13.19 -3.07 -9.28
C ARG A 206 13.88 -1.95 -8.47
N HIS A 207 14.68 -1.09 -9.12
CA HIS A 207 15.39 0.01 -8.49
C HIS A 207 14.67 1.35 -8.63
N TRP A 208 13.61 1.47 -9.43
CA TRP A 208 13.00 2.77 -9.72
C TRP A 208 12.50 3.46 -8.44
N LYS A 209 11.71 2.76 -7.61
CA LYS A 209 11.24 3.30 -6.34
C LYS A 209 12.38 3.69 -5.39
N TYR A 210 13.50 2.96 -5.39
CA TYR A 210 14.68 3.33 -4.59
C TYR A 210 15.22 4.72 -4.95
N PHE A 211 15.35 5.02 -6.24
CA PHE A 211 15.80 6.35 -6.67
C PHE A 211 14.76 7.43 -6.43
N ILE A 212 13.47 7.15 -6.66
CA ILE A 212 12.39 8.09 -6.32
C ILE A 212 12.38 8.41 -4.82
N PHE A 213 12.65 7.44 -3.95
CA PHE A 213 12.70 7.67 -2.51
C PHE A 213 13.88 8.56 -2.12
N ILE A 214 15.04 8.41 -2.78
CA ILE A 214 16.18 9.32 -2.59
C ILE A 214 15.79 10.74 -2.99
N ASP A 215 15.23 10.93 -4.18
CA ASP A 215 14.81 12.26 -4.67
C ASP A 215 13.84 12.93 -3.69
N LEU A 216 12.85 12.18 -3.19
CA LEU A 216 11.88 12.68 -2.22
C LEU A 216 12.54 13.08 -0.89
N ILE A 217 13.52 12.31 -0.42
CA ILE A 217 14.24 12.60 0.82
C ILE A 217 15.11 13.84 0.64
N GLU A 218 15.85 13.94 -0.46
CA GLU A 218 16.68 15.10 -0.76
C GLU A 218 15.87 16.39 -0.93
N GLU A 219 14.67 16.28 -1.51
CA GLU A 219 13.74 17.39 -1.71
C GLU A 219 13.11 17.85 -0.38
N TYR A 220 12.56 16.93 0.41
CA TYR A 220 11.77 17.30 1.60
C TYR A 220 12.55 17.42 2.89
N PHE A 221 13.70 16.77 2.99
CA PHE A 221 14.49 16.73 4.21
C PHE A 221 15.86 17.38 4.04
N ASN A 222 16.02 18.31 3.09
CA ASN A 222 17.31 18.92 2.78
C ASN A 222 17.99 19.54 4.01
N ASP A 223 17.20 20.23 4.85
CA ASP A 223 17.69 20.85 6.07
C ASP A 223 17.99 19.81 7.15
N GLU A 224 17.17 18.78 7.30
CA GLU A 224 17.43 17.68 8.22
C GLU A 224 18.67 16.88 7.83
N LEU A 225 18.91 16.65 6.53
CA LEU A 225 20.10 16.02 6.00
C LEU A 225 21.35 16.86 6.31
N LYS A 226 21.30 18.18 6.12
CA LYS A 226 22.43 19.10 6.38
C LYS A 226 22.76 19.23 7.86
N ASN A 227 21.73 19.26 8.71
CA ASN A 227 21.87 19.54 10.14
C ASN A 227 21.84 18.28 11.02
N GLY A 228 21.67 17.09 10.43
CA GLY A 228 21.58 15.82 11.17
C GLY A 228 20.32 15.69 12.03
N LEU A 229 19.24 16.39 11.67
CA LEU A 229 17.97 16.36 12.41
C LEU A 229 17.21 15.06 12.10
N PRO A 230 16.41 14.56 13.04
CA PRO A 230 15.63 13.34 12.84
C PRO A 230 14.46 13.59 11.88
N PHE A 231 14.18 12.61 11.03
CA PHE A 231 12.97 12.52 10.23
C PHE A 231 12.53 11.05 10.09
N THR A 232 11.28 10.85 9.69
CA THR A 232 10.73 9.51 9.41
C THR A 232 10.30 9.38 7.96
N VAL A 233 10.66 8.27 7.31
CA VAL A 233 10.06 7.83 6.06
C VAL A 233 9.30 6.53 6.30
N THR A 234 8.02 6.52 5.94
CA THR A 234 7.17 5.32 6.03
C THR A 234 6.72 4.90 4.64
N SER A 235 7.03 3.69 4.23
CA SER A 235 6.60 3.08 2.97
C SER A 235 5.47 2.08 3.22
N ILE A 236 4.40 2.14 2.43
CA ILE A 236 3.27 1.22 2.50
C ILE A 236 2.93 0.74 1.09
N GLY A 237 2.94 -0.58 0.88
CA GLY A 237 2.62 -1.16 -0.42
C GLY A 237 2.65 -2.69 -0.43
N ASP A 238 2.20 -3.29 -1.53
CA ASP A 238 2.11 -4.74 -1.72
C ASP A 238 3.22 -5.33 -2.61
N GLY A 239 4.09 -4.52 -3.20
CA GLY A 239 5.25 -4.91 -3.96
C GLY A 239 6.49 -5.19 -3.10
N SER A 240 7.45 -5.92 -3.66
CA SER A 240 8.78 -6.06 -3.05
C SER A 240 9.61 -4.79 -3.20
N GLU A 241 9.33 -3.98 -4.22
CA GLU A 241 10.15 -2.90 -4.72
C GLU A 241 10.17 -1.70 -3.76
N GLU A 242 9.01 -1.27 -3.25
CA GLU A 242 8.94 -0.23 -2.22
C GLU A 242 9.51 -0.69 -0.87
N ARG A 243 9.33 -1.97 -0.53
CA ARG A 243 9.97 -2.56 0.66
C ARG A 243 11.48 -2.52 0.52
N GLU A 244 12.01 -3.03 -0.58
CA GLU A 244 13.45 -3.06 -0.86
C GLU A 244 14.03 -1.64 -0.89
N ALA A 245 13.34 -0.68 -1.52
CA ALA A 245 13.71 0.72 -1.50
C ALA A 245 13.85 1.28 -0.08
N CYS A 246 12.80 1.12 0.74
CA CYS A 246 12.76 1.61 2.12
C CYS A 246 13.83 0.95 3.00
N MET A 247 13.92 -0.38 2.95
CA MET A 247 14.81 -1.14 3.83
C MET A 247 16.28 -1.02 3.44
N LYS A 248 16.58 -0.82 2.15
CA LYS A 248 17.94 -0.49 1.71
C LYS A 248 18.39 0.86 2.27
N LEU A 249 17.53 1.88 2.25
CA LEU A 249 17.83 3.18 2.87
C LEU A 249 18.01 3.06 4.39
N ALA A 250 17.14 2.28 5.05
CA ALA A 250 17.28 1.97 6.47
C ALA A 250 18.65 1.36 6.82
N ALA A 251 19.14 0.45 5.98
CA ALA A 251 20.43 -0.20 6.16
C ALA A 251 21.62 0.75 5.94
N ILE A 252 21.53 1.61 4.92
CA ILE A 252 22.55 2.62 4.60
C ILE A 252 22.69 3.63 5.74
N PHE A 253 21.56 4.09 6.30
CA PHE A 253 21.51 5.14 7.32
C PHE A 253 21.32 4.63 8.76
N LYS A 254 21.62 3.36 9.03
CA LYS A 254 21.39 2.70 10.34
C LYS A 254 22.03 3.38 11.57
N ASN A 255 23.06 4.20 11.35
CA ASN A 255 23.77 4.93 12.41
C ASN A 255 23.32 6.40 12.53
N GLN A 256 22.32 6.81 11.76
CA GLN A 256 21.75 8.16 11.80
C GLN A 256 20.50 8.19 12.69
N SER A 257 20.01 9.38 12.99
CA SER A 257 18.76 9.62 13.72
C SER A 257 17.50 9.43 12.88
N TRP A 258 17.63 8.97 11.63
CA TRP A 258 16.56 8.84 10.65
C TRP A 258 15.87 7.48 10.75
N ILE A 259 14.55 7.50 10.66
CA ILE A 259 13.71 6.32 10.87
C ILE A 259 13.08 5.90 9.54
N PHE A 260 13.16 4.61 9.22
CA PHE A 260 12.58 4.03 8.01
C PHE A 260 11.63 2.91 8.40
N LYS A 261 10.35 3.05 8.07
CA LYS A 261 9.31 2.06 8.38
C LYS A 261 8.74 1.52 7.08
N ASN A 262 8.67 0.22 6.95
CA ASN A 262 7.96 -0.44 5.87
C ASN A 262 6.75 -1.20 6.43
N LEU A 263 5.61 -1.10 5.75
CA LEU A 263 4.46 -1.97 5.96
C LEU A 263 4.07 -2.63 4.63
N LYS A 264 4.41 -3.91 4.52
CA LYS A 264 4.12 -4.76 3.38
C LYS A 264 2.70 -5.32 3.46
N PHE A 265 1.84 -4.92 2.53
CA PHE A 265 0.56 -5.55 2.28
C PHE A 265 0.76 -6.91 1.57
N LEU A 266 -0.28 -7.74 1.53
CA LEU A 266 -0.33 -8.95 0.74
C LEU A 266 -0.32 -8.59 -0.74
N SER A 267 0.57 -9.25 -1.48
CA SER A 267 0.66 -9.09 -2.93
C SER A 267 -0.60 -9.61 -3.62
N GLN A 268 -1.06 -8.88 -4.64
CA GLN A 268 -2.22 -9.26 -5.47
C GLN A 268 -3.47 -9.62 -4.64
N PRO A 269 -3.92 -8.76 -3.71
CA PRO A 269 -5.02 -9.08 -2.83
C PRO A 269 -6.35 -9.10 -3.59
N THR A 270 -7.28 -9.95 -3.15
CA THR A 270 -8.69 -9.78 -3.55
C THR A 270 -9.23 -8.47 -2.98
N VAL A 271 -10.29 -7.91 -3.57
CA VAL A 271 -10.95 -6.68 -3.07
C VAL A 271 -11.27 -6.78 -1.57
N GLY A 272 -11.89 -7.91 -1.16
CA GLY A 272 -12.24 -8.17 0.23
C GLY A 272 -11.03 -8.25 1.16
N CYS A 273 -9.94 -8.89 0.73
CA CYS A 273 -8.72 -8.94 1.53
C CYS A 273 -8.08 -7.55 1.62
N LEU A 274 -8.03 -6.75 0.55
CA LEU A 274 -7.51 -5.38 0.59
C LEU A 274 -8.29 -4.47 1.54
N ILE A 275 -9.64 -4.57 1.56
CA ILE A 275 -10.48 -3.89 2.56
C ILE A 275 -10.02 -4.25 3.99
N GLN A 276 -9.83 -5.54 4.27
CA GLN A 276 -9.38 -5.98 5.59
C GLN A 276 -7.99 -5.46 5.96
N GLN A 277 -7.08 -5.34 4.98
CA GLN A 277 -5.75 -4.77 5.19
C GLN A 277 -5.83 -3.29 5.59
N HIS A 278 -6.66 -2.49 4.91
CA HIS A 278 -6.89 -1.09 5.28
C HIS A 278 -7.58 -0.94 6.63
N ILE A 279 -8.56 -1.79 6.95
CA ILE A 279 -9.19 -1.79 8.28
C ILE A 279 -8.16 -2.09 9.37
N LEU A 280 -7.27 -3.06 9.14
CA LEU A 280 -6.21 -3.41 10.07
C LEU A 280 -5.22 -2.24 10.27
N LEU A 281 -4.82 -1.57 9.18
CA LEU A 281 -4.00 -0.37 9.25
C LEU A 281 -4.70 0.74 10.05
N ALA A 282 -5.98 0.98 9.80
CA ALA A 282 -6.74 2.01 10.51
C ALA A 282 -6.84 1.74 12.02
N LYS A 283 -6.96 0.47 12.42
CA LYS A 283 -6.96 0.01 13.82
C LYS A 283 -5.57 0.07 14.47
N SER A 284 -4.51 -0.17 13.68
CA SER A 284 -3.12 -0.18 14.13
C SER A 284 -2.41 1.16 13.94
N PHE A 285 -3.13 2.19 13.48
CA PHE A 285 -2.53 3.42 12.96
C PHE A 285 -1.60 4.06 13.99
N ASP A 286 -2.12 4.36 15.19
CA ASP A 286 -1.35 5.07 16.22
C ASP A 286 -0.16 4.23 16.71
N SER A 287 -0.33 2.92 16.86
CA SER A 287 0.75 2.04 17.32
C SER A 287 1.87 1.90 16.29
N PHE A 288 1.53 1.85 15.00
CA PHE A 288 2.51 1.77 13.92
C PHE A 288 3.25 3.10 13.69
N PHE A 289 2.51 4.20 13.58
CA PHE A 289 3.12 5.50 13.30
C PHE A 289 3.88 6.08 14.51
N SER A 290 3.52 5.71 15.75
CA SER A 290 4.27 6.13 16.94
C SER A 290 5.61 5.42 17.16
N LEU A 291 5.93 4.35 16.42
CA LEU A 291 7.21 3.64 16.52
C LEU A 291 8.39 4.61 16.39
N LYS A 292 9.36 4.52 17.31
CA LYS A 292 10.55 5.38 17.34
C LYS A 292 11.80 4.72 16.77
N THR A 293 11.62 3.59 16.09
CA THR A 293 12.69 2.82 15.45
C THR A 293 12.27 2.45 14.05
N SER A 294 13.26 2.22 13.18
CA SER A 294 13.02 1.60 11.88
C SER A 294 12.37 0.24 12.07
N ALA A 295 11.45 -0.11 11.17
CA ALA A 295 10.65 -1.33 11.29
C ALA A 295 10.33 -1.88 9.90
N ASP A 296 10.38 -3.21 9.76
CA ASP A 296 9.93 -3.90 8.55
C ASP A 296 8.78 -4.84 8.93
N LEU A 297 7.56 -4.43 8.62
CA LEU A 297 6.35 -5.14 9.00
C LEU A 297 5.61 -5.67 7.77
N CYS A 298 4.88 -6.76 7.94
CA CYS A 298 3.91 -7.25 6.96
C CYS A 298 2.56 -7.56 7.58
N ILE A 299 1.51 -7.53 6.74
CA ILE A 299 0.20 -8.04 7.10
C ILE A 299 0.14 -9.53 6.81
N LEU A 300 -0.27 -10.31 7.82
CA LEU A 300 -0.56 -11.73 7.67
C LEU A 300 -1.96 -12.03 8.21
N PHE A 301 -2.76 -12.72 7.39
CA PHE A 301 -3.99 -13.37 7.84
C PHE A 301 -3.66 -14.75 8.39
N ASP A 302 -4.18 -15.07 9.58
CA ASP A 302 -3.99 -16.39 10.16
C ASP A 302 -4.68 -17.44 9.27
N LYS A 303 -3.92 -18.44 8.80
CA LYS A 303 -4.49 -19.59 8.09
C LYS A 303 -5.35 -20.38 9.08
N SER A 304 -6.54 -20.78 8.66
CA SER A 304 -7.34 -21.77 9.39
C SER A 304 -6.45 -22.98 9.69
N LYS A 305 -6.35 -23.38 10.96
CA LYS A 305 -5.95 -24.75 11.24
C LYS A 305 -7.07 -25.64 10.71
N SER A 306 -6.86 -26.21 9.53
CA SER A 306 -7.68 -27.30 8.98
C SER A 306 -7.70 -28.47 9.96
#